data_AF-A0AAV5YJ09-F1
#
_entry.id   AF-A0AAV5YJ09-F1
#
_cell.length_a   1.000
_cell.length_b   1.000
_cell.length_c   1.000
_cell.angle_alpha   90.00
_cell.angle_beta   90.00
_cell.angle_gamma   90.00
#
_symmetry.space_group_name_H-M   'P 1'
#
loop_
_entity.id
_entity.type
_entity.pdbx_description
1 polymer ?
#
loop_
_entity_poly.entity_id
_entity_poly.type
_entity_poly.pdbx_seq_one_letter_code
_entity_poly.pdbx_strand_id
1 'polypeptide(L)'
;MRGAALLRPLRERDFALLWTGLSVSLIGDGIYFVAIAWQVYELSNKPEALSIVGFAWMAPQVALLLLGGVLADRYPRRRLLLVADGVRFAALALLAVLALSDALVLWHVIVLVAVYGCGEALFGPAFNSIVPELVPDEQLVQANALDQVMRPLAFRLVGPAVGGAIVGVAGAGPGFAIDAVTFLVSAVALLAMRHRGESRRGGRGLRHVVGELREGLAFARSQRWLWATLLAAALSLLCFWGPMEVLLPYLVKNELGGGASAYGLVVAGGGLGAIAGSVLVGQRGLPGRQVLAIYLLWAFGSGLMAL
;
A
#
# COMPACT_ATOMS: atom_id res chain seq x y z
N MET A 1 -15.23 23.31 15.91
CA MET A 1 -15.10 23.58 14.45
C MET A 1 -13.74 23.18 13.85
N ARG A 2 -13.05 22.14 14.35
CA ARG A 2 -11.74 21.67 13.79
C ARG A 2 -11.87 20.83 12.52
N GLY A 3 -13.01 20.14 12.30
CA GLY A 3 -13.25 19.31 11.11
C GLY A 3 -13.31 20.09 9.79
N ALA A 4 -13.79 21.34 9.83
CA ALA A 4 -13.80 22.22 8.65
C ALA A 4 -12.39 22.68 8.22
N ALA A 5 -11.37 22.51 9.07
CA ALA A 5 -9.98 22.76 8.72
C ALA A 5 -9.32 21.56 8.01
N LEU A 6 -9.68 20.32 8.38
CA LEU A 6 -9.10 19.09 7.82
C LEU A 6 -9.44 18.92 6.33
N LEU A 7 -10.66 19.27 5.93
CA LEU A 7 -11.14 19.13 4.55
C LEU A 7 -10.72 20.31 3.64
N ARG A 8 -9.99 21.31 4.15
CA ARG A 8 -9.57 22.48 3.36
C ARG A 8 -8.77 22.12 2.10
N PRO A 9 -7.82 21.15 2.12
CA PRO A 9 -7.09 20.76 0.92
C PRO A 9 -7.99 20.29 -0.23
N LEU A 10 -9.17 19.71 0.07
CA LEU A 10 -10.12 19.26 -0.95
C LEU A 10 -10.81 20.41 -1.72
N ARG A 11 -10.59 21.67 -1.31
CA ARG A 11 -11.02 22.83 -2.09
C ARG A 11 -10.07 23.10 -3.25
N GLU A 12 -8.82 22.67 -3.15
CA GLU A 12 -7.87 22.72 -4.26
C GLU A 12 -8.23 21.63 -5.26
N ARG A 13 -8.77 22.04 -6.43
CA ARG A 13 -9.35 21.13 -7.42
C ARG A 13 -8.43 19.96 -7.77
N ASP A 14 -7.16 20.25 -8.05
CA ASP A 14 -6.22 19.23 -8.52
C ASP A 14 -5.78 18.29 -7.39
N PHE A 15 -5.71 18.78 -6.15
CA PHE A 15 -5.55 17.91 -4.97
C PHE A 15 -6.79 17.04 -4.76
N ALA A 16 -8.00 17.58 -4.88
CA ALA A 16 -9.24 16.83 -4.73
C ALA A 16 -9.36 15.71 -5.79
N LEU A 17 -8.97 15.98 -7.03
CA LEU A 17 -8.90 14.95 -8.09
C LEU A 17 -7.87 13.87 -7.74
N LEU A 18 -6.65 14.26 -7.36
CA LEU A 18 -5.62 13.30 -6.96
C LEU A 18 -6.08 12.45 -5.76
N TRP A 19 -6.64 13.07 -4.74
CA TRP A 19 -7.08 12.41 -3.51
C TRP A 19 -8.24 11.45 -3.76
N THR A 20 -9.22 11.83 -4.58
CA THR A 20 -10.34 10.94 -4.94
C THR A 20 -9.88 9.76 -5.80
N GLY A 21 -9.02 9.99 -6.79
CA GLY A 21 -8.42 8.91 -7.59
C GLY A 21 -7.64 7.93 -6.73
N LEU A 22 -6.78 8.43 -5.84
CA LEU A 22 -6.03 7.61 -4.88
C LEU A 22 -6.97 6.84 -3.94
N SER A 23 -8.00 7.51 -3.41
CA SER A 23 -8.97 6.90 -2.49
C SER A 23 -9.65 5.69 -3.09
N VAL A 24 -10.08 5.80 -4.35
CA VAL A 24 -10.71 4.70 -5.09
C VAL A 24 -9.70 3.59 -5.36
N SER A 25 -8.48 3.95 -5.76
CA SER A 25 -7.38 3.00 -5.98
C SER A 25 -7.04 2.20 -4.73
N LEU A 26 -6.97 2.85 -3.55
CA LEU A 26 -6.68 2.17 -2.29
C LEU A 26 -7.76 1.17 -1.88
N ILE A 27 -9.03 1.42 -2.24
CA ILE A 27 -10.10 0.43 -2.03
C ILE A 27 -9.87 -0.78 -2.94
N GLY A 28 -9.53 -0.52 -4.22
CA GLY A 28 -9.13 -1.55 -5.17
C GLY A 28 -7.96 -2.39 -4.67
N ASP A 29 -6.88 -1.74 -4.24
CA ASP A 29 -5.69 -2.40 -3.69
C ASP A 29 -6.05 -3.34 -2.53
N GLY A 30 -7.00 -2.92 -1.67
CA GLY A 30 -7.49 -3.74 -0.56
C GLY A 30 -8.37 -4.91 -1.00
N ILE A 31 -9.11 -4.78 -2.09
CA ILE A 31 -9.84 -5.89 -2.74
C ILE A 31 -8.84 -6.89 -3.32
N TYR A 32 -7.84 -6.40 -4.05
CA TYR A 32 -6.76 -7.20 -4.62
C TYR A 32 -6.00 -7.96 -3.52
N PHE A 33 -5.72 -7.33 -2.38
CA PHE A 33 -5.04 -7.96 -1.26
C PHE A 33 -5.75 -9.24 -0.79
N VAL A 34 -7.08 -9.22 -0.71
CA VAL A 34 -7.88 -10.41 -0.37
C VAL A 34 -7.91 -11.41 -1.51
N ALA A 35 -8.13 -10.94 -2.74
CA ALA A 35 -8.25 -11.77 -3.93
C ALA A 35 -6.96 -12.56 -4.22
N ILE A 36 -5.79 -11.91 -4.12
CA ILE A 36 -4.50 -12.53 -4.43
C ILE A 36 -4.13 -13.59 -3.41
N ALA A 37 -4.36 -13.32 -2.12
CA ALA A 37 -4.12 -14.29 -1.05
C ALA A 37 -5.00 -15.52 -1.24
N TRP A 38 -6.29 -15.32 -1.49
CA TRP A 38 -7.24 -16.41 -1.69
C TRP A 38 -6.91 -17.24 -2.95
N GLN A 39 -6.67 -16.58 -4.08
CA GLN A 39 -6.34 -17.22 -5.36
C GLN A 39 -5.07 -18.10 -5.27
N VAL A 40 -4.03 -17.64 -4.58
CA VAL A 40 -2.79 -18.40 -4.42
C VAL A 40 -3.01 -19.67 -3.59
N TYR A 41 -3.88 -19.59 -2.56
CA TYR A 41 -4.29 -20.75 -1.79
C TYR A 41 -5.22 -21.70 -2.55
N GLU A 42 -6.02 -21.20 -3.49
CA GLU A 42 -6.78 -22.07 -4.40
C GLU A 42 -5.86 -22.81 -5.38
N LEU A 43 -4.84 -22.14 -5.92
CA LEU A 43 -3.93 -22.74 -6.89
C LEU A 43 -2.95 -23.76 -6.31
N SER A 44 -2.44 -23.52 -5.10
CA SER A 44 -1.35 -24.33 -4.51
C SER A 44 -1.73 -25.00 -3.19
N ASN A 45 -2.67 -24.42 -2.46
CA ASN A 45 -2.99 -24.72 -1.06
C ASN A 45 -1.77 -24.81 -0.12
N LYS A 46 -0.68 -24.08 -0.42
CA LYS A 46 0.56 -24.08 0.35
C LYS A 46 0.94 -22.66 0.80
N PRO A 47 1.22 -22.44 2.10
CA PRO A 47 1.68 -21.15 2.60
C PRO A 47 2.95 -20.64 1.91
N GLU A 48 3.85 -21.54 1.52
CA GLU A 48 5.08 -21.25 0.79
C GLU A 48 4.82 -20.48 -0.52
N ALA A 49 3.73 -20.81 -1.24
CA ALA A 49 3.39 -20.15 -2.49
C ALA A 49 3.01 -18.68 -2.27
N LEU A 50 2.27 -18.39 -1.20
CA LEU A 50 1.90 -17.01 -0.86
C LEU A 50 3.13 -16.22 -0.39
N SER A 51 4.06 -16.84 0.34
CA SER A 51 5.35 -16.22 0.66
C SER A 51 6.16 -15.86 -0.58
N ILE A 52 6.22 -16.74 -1.59
CA ILE A 52 6.91 -16.46 -2.87
C ILE A 52 6.23 -15.30 -3.61
N VAL A 53 4.91 -15.27 -3.65
CA VAL A 53 4.15 -14.17 -4.28
C VAL A 53 4.37 -12.85 -3.54
N GLY A 54 4.37 -12.86 -2.20
CA GLY A 54 4.70 -11.71 -1.37
C GLY A 54 6.12 -11.20 -1.60
N PHE A 55 7.09 -12.11 -1.74
CA PHE A 55 8.46 -11.74 -2.13
C PHE A 55 8.51 -11.12 -3.53
N ALA A 56 7.80 -11.70 -4.50
CA ALA A 56 7.72 -11.16 -5.86
C ALA A 56 7.10 -9.76 -5.89
N TRP A 57 6.16 -9.45 -5.01
CA TRP A 57 5.59 -8.11 -4.84
C TRP A 57 6.59 -7.10 -4.24
N MET A 58 7.32 -7.50 -3.20
CA MET A 58 8.23 -6.63 -2.45
C MET A 58 9.61 -6.42 -3.11
N ALA A 59 10.16 -7.45 -3.74
CA ALA A 59 11.48 -7.41 -4.38
C ALA A 59 11.65 -6.24 -5.38
N PRO A 60 10.73 -5.99 -6.33
CA PRO A 60 10.84 -4.85 -7.23
C PRO A 60 10.70 -3.51 -6.50
N GLN A 61 9.85 -3.43 -5.46
CA GLN A 61 9.73 -2.20 -4.66
C GLN A 61 11.04 -1.82 -3.99
N VAL A 62 11.73 -2.78 -3.40
CA VAL A 62 13.04 -2.56 -2.76
C VAL A 62 14.11 -2.25 -3.81
N ALA A 63 14.16 -3.01 -4.90
CA ALA A 63 15.15 -2.83 -5.96
C ALA A 63 15.00 -1.47 -6.69
N LEU A 64 13.77 -1.02 -6.87
CA LEU A 64 13.44 0.22 -7.59
C LEU A 64 13.22 1.42 -6.67
N LEU A 65 13.29 1.26 -5.34
CA LEU A 65 13.05 2.34 -4.38
C LEU A 65 13.87 3.61 -4.71
N LEU A 66 15.16 3.42 -4.97
CA LEU A 66 16.09 4.50 -5.31
C LEU A 66 15.80 5.09 -6.68
N LEU A 67 15.51 4.22 -7.65
CA LEU A 67 15.22 4.63 -9.00
C LEU A 67 13.92 5.43 -9.06
N GLY A 68 12.90 5.03 -8.31
CA GLY A 68 11.62 5.75 -8.20
C GLY A 68 11.80 7.19 -7.72
N GLY A 69 12.65 7.41 -6.71
CA GLY A 69 13.00 8.76 -6.23
C GLY A 69 13.72 9.59 -7.31
N VAL A 70 14.75 9.04 -7.95
CA VAL A 70 15.49 9.72 -9.04
C VAL A 70 14.56 10.08 -10.19
N LEU A 71 13.68 9.15 -10.57
CA LEU A 71 12.71 9.36 -11.63
C LEU A 71 11.74 10.47 -11.24
N ALA A 72 11.19 10.45 -10.01
CA ALA A 72 10.30 11.48 -9.47
C ALA A 72 10.93 12.88 -9.44
N ASP A 73 12.24 12.98 -9.28
CA ASP A 73 12.96 14.25 -9.37
C ASP A 73 13.17 14.73 -10.81
N ARG A 74 13.36 13.80 -11.75
CA ARG A 74 13.75 14.11 -13.13
C ARG A 74 12.58 14.31 -14.08
N TYR A 75 11.50 13.55 -13.91
CA TYR A 75 10.34 13.55 -14.79
C TYR A 75 9.15 14.24 -14.14
N PRO A 76 8.21 14.80 -14.93
CA PRO A 76 6.97 15.34 -14.39
C PRO A 76 6.22 14.27 -13.58
N ARG A 77 5.95 14.56 -12.29
CA ARG A 77 5.35 13.60 -11.35
C ARG A 77 4.04 13.02 -11.85
N ARG A 78 3.19 13.86 -12.45
CA ARG A 78 1.94 13.43 -13.10
C ARG A 78 2.16 12.35 -14.16
N ARG A 79 3.22 12.44 -14.97
CA ARG A 79 3.52 11.42 -15.99
C ARG A 79 3.97 10.12 -15.35
N LEU A 80 4.77 10.18 -14.28
CA LEU A 80 5.19 8.98 -13.57
C LEU A 80 4.03 8.27 -12.89
N LEU A 81 3.11 9.02 -12.29
CA LEU A 81 1.87 8.47 -11.72
C LEU A 81 1.02 7.78 -12.79
N LEU A 82 0.86 8.40 -13.97
CA LEU A 82 0.15 7.77 -15.09
C LEU A 82 0.82 6.50 -15.60
N VAL A 83 2.16 6.47 -15.67
CA VAL A 83 2.91 5.27 -16.04
C VAL A 83 2.75 4.17 -14.98
N ALA A 84 2.82 4.52 -13.70
CA ALA A 84 2.61 3.59 -12.60
C ALA A 84 1.19 2.99 -12.62
N ASP A 85 0.16 3.83 -12.81
CA ASP A 85 -1.23 3.39 -12.97
C ASP A 85 -1.38 2.47 -14.19
N GLY A 86 -0.76 2.82 -15.32
CA GLY A 86 -0.79 1.99 -16.53
C GLY A 86 -0.13 0.61 -16.34
N VAL A 87 1.01 0.54 -15.65
CA VAL A 87 1.70 -0.72 -15.34
C VAL A 87 0.84 -1.59 -14.41
N ARG A 88 0.29 -1.01 -13.34
CA ARG A 88 -0.57 -1.72 -12.39
C ARG A 88 -1.86 -2.19 -13.04
N PHE A 89 -2.50 -1.34 -13.84
CA PHE A 89 -3.67 -1.69 -14.65
C PHE A 89 -3.39 -2.88 -15.57
N ALA A 90 -2.30 -2.83 -16.36
CA ALA A 90 -2.00 -3.91 -17.29
C ALA A 90 -1.74 -5.24 -16.57
N ALA A 91 -1.01 -5.20 -15.45
CA ALA A 91 -0.74 -6.39 -14.64
C ALA A 91 -2.04 -7.01 -14.09
N LEU A 92 -2.90 -6.20 -13.47
CA LEU A 92 -4.13 -6.70 -12.87
C LEU A 92 -5.21 -7.06 -13.88
N ALA A 93 -5.31 -6.32 -14.99
CA ALA A 93 -6.21 -6.67 -16.08
C ALA A 93 -5.85 -8.04 -16.67
N LEU A 94 -4.56 -8.33 -16.87
CA LEU A 94 -4.12 -9.64 -17.33
C LEU A 94 -4.34 -10.73 -16.27
N LEU A 95 -4.08 -10.44 -15.00
CA LEU A 95 -4.42 -11.33 -13.87
C LEU A 95 -5.92 -11.68 -13.86
N ALA A 96 -6.78 -10.67 -14.05
CA ALA A 96 -8.23 -10.83 -14.11
C ALA A 96 -8.65 -11.69 -15.30
N VAL A 97 -8.13 -11.42 -16.50
CA VAL A 97 -8.44 -12.20 -17.71
C VAL A 97 -8.04 -13.66 -17.52
N LEU A 98 -6.83 -13.93 -17.00
CA LEU A 98 -6.36 -15.29 -16.75
C LEU A 98 -7.19 -15.99 -15.68
N ALA A 99 -7.57 -15.30 -14.60
CA ALA A 99 -8.40 -15.86 -13.54
C ALA A 99 -9.82 -16.19 -14.03
N LEU A 100 -10.44 -15.28 -14.80
CA LEU A 100 -11.80 -15.45 -15.32
C LEU A 100 -11.90 -16.47 -16.46
N SER A 101 -10.78 -16.82 -17.09
CA SER A 101 -10.70 -17.83 -18.15
C SER A 101 -10.19 -19.18 -17.65
N ASP A 102 -10.03 -19.34 -16.33
CA ASP A 102 -9.47 -20.54 -15.68
C ASP A 102 -8.07 -20.94 -16.20
N ALA A 103 -7.34 -20.00 -16.82
CA ALA A 103 -6.00 -20.19 -17.37
C ALA A 103 -4.89 -19.74 -16.41
N LEU A 104 -5.26 -19.22 -15.24
CA LEU A 104 -4.30 -18.71 -14.25
C LEU A 104 -3.56 -19.86 -13.56
N VAL A 105 -2.23 -19.76 -13.54
CA VAL A 105 -1.35 -20.67 -12.79
C VAL A 105 -0.35 -19.87 -11.97
N LEU A 106 0.29 -20.51 -10.99
CA LEU A 106 1.08 -19.82 -9.97
C LEU A 106 2.20 -18.94 -10.53
N TRP A 107 2.88 -19.36 -11.61
CA TRP A 107 3.95 -18.55 -12.18
C TRP A 107 3.43 -17.27 -12.86
N HIS A 108 2.22 -17.30 -13.45
CA HIS A 108 1.56 -16.09 -13.96
C HIS A 108 1.37 -15.08 -12.82
N VAL A 109 0.88 -15.56 -11.67
CA VAL A 109 0.69 -14.74 -10.47
C VAL A 109 2.02 -14.11 -10.04
N ILE A 110 3.07 -14.91 -9.87
CA ILE A 110 4.39 -14.44 -9.43
C ILE A 110 4.92 -13.32 -10.35
N VAL A 111 4.86 -13.52 -11.67
CA VAL A 111 5.36 -12.54 -12.64
C VAL A 111 4.51 -11.27 -12.65
N LEU A 112 3.19 -11.39 -12.68
CA LEU A 112 2.29 -10.24 -12.77
C LEU A 112 2.29 -9.42 -11.48
N VAL A 113 2.40 -10.08 -10.31
CA VAL A 113 2.54 -9.41 -9.02
C VAL A 113 3.89 -8.68 -8.91
N ALA A 114 4.96 -9.21 -9.50
CA ALA A 114 6.23 -8.48 -9.60
C ALA A 114 6.11 -7.24 -10.50
N VAL A 115 5.43 -7.35 -11.65
CA VAL A 115 5.15 -6.20 -12.52
C VAL A 115 4.30 -5.15 -11.80
N TYR A 116 3.28 -5.59 -11.06
CA TYR A 116 2.47 -4.72 -10.20
C TYR A 116 3.33 -3.97 -9.17
N GLY A 117 4.23 -4.68 -8.48
CA GLY A 117 5.17 -4.10 -7.52
C GLY A 117 6.12 -3.07 -8.12
N CYS A 118 6.52 -3.22 -9.40
CA CYS A 118 7.28 -2.18 -10.11
C CYS A 118 6.48 -0.88 -10.25
N GLY A 119 5.17 -0.98 -10.53
CA GLY A 119 4.29 0.19 -10.59
C GLY A 119 4.16 0.91 -9.25
N GLU A 120 3.99 0.16 -8.16
CA GLU A 120 3.96 0.74 -6.80
C GLU A 120 5.26 1.45 -6.42
N ALA A 121 6.41 0.87 -6.79
CA ALA A 121 7.72 1.46 -6.55
C ALA A 121 7.88 2.86 -7.17
N LEU A 122 7.23 3.11 -8.31
CA LEU A 122 7.21 4.39 -8.99
C LEU A 122 6.16 5.35 -8.41
N PHE A 123 5.02 4.82 -7.99
CA PHE A 123 3.88 5.63 -7.55
C PHE A 123 4.18 6.39 -6.26
N GLY A 124 4.71 5.72 -5.23
CA GLY A 124 4.93 6.31 -3.91
C GLY A 124 5.77 7.59 -3.91
N PRO A 125 7.01 7.56 -4.47
CA PRO A 125 7.85 8.75 -4.56
C PRO A 125 7.22 9.87 -5.41
N ALA A 126 6.57 9.53 -6.52
CA ALA A 126 5.91 10.50 -7.39
C ALA A 126 4.71 11.17 -6.69
N PHE A 127 3.94 10.41 -5.91
CA PHE A 127 2.80 10.90 -5.14
C PHE A 127 3.25 11.87 -4.03
N ASN A 128 4.23 11.45 -3.22
CA ASN A 128 4.76 12.30 -2.15
C ASN A 128 5.37 13.61 -2.68
N SER A 129 5.87 13.58 -3.91
CA SER A 129 6.48 14.75 -4.56
C SER A 129 5.45 15.68 -5.22
N ILE A 130 4.30 15.16 -5.69
CA ILE A 130 3.28 15.99 -6.34
C ILE A 130 2.40 16.72 -5.32
N VAL A 131 2.13 16.13 -4.15
CA VAL A 131 1.22 16.72 -3.15
C VAL A 131 1.62 18.15 -2.76
N PRO A 132 2.90 18.46 -2.45
CA PRO A 132 3.32 19.82 -2.14
C PRO A 132 3.19 20.82 -3.30
N GLU A 133 3.07 20.34 -4.54
CA GLU A 133 2.84 21.21 -5.71
C GLU A 133 1.35 21.58 -5.88
N LEU A 134 0.44 20.85 -5.20
CA LEU A 134 -1.02 20.98 -5.40
C LEU A 134 -1.75 21.71 -4.28
N VAL A 135 -1.09 21.91 -3.13
CA VAL A 135 -1.70 22.57 -1.96
C VAL A 135 -0.73 23.62 -1.41
N PRO A 136 -1.27 24.73 -0.85
CA PRO A 136 -0.44 25.70 -0.13
C PRO A 136 0.28 25.08 1.07
N ASP A 137 1.44 25.63 1.45
CA ASP A 137 2.28 25.12 2.55
C ASP A 137 1.52 25.03 3.88
N GLU A 138 0.59 25.97 4.13
CA GLU A 138 -0.23 26.00 5.36
C GLU A 138 -1.28 24.87 5.41
N GLN A 139 -1.50 24.19 4.28
CA GLN A 139 -2.45 23.08 4.13
C GLN A 139 -1.77 21.71 4.06
N LEU A 140 -0.43 21.64 4.02
CA LEU A 140 0.32 20.38 3.87
C LEU A 140 0.05 19.40 5.02
N VAL A 141 -0.06 19.90 6.24
CA VAL A 141 -0.34 19.06 7.42
C VAL A 141 -1.71 18.40 7.29
N GLN A 142 -2.72 19.14 6.82
CA GLN A 142 -4.08 18.67 6.62
C GLN A 142 -4.15 17.71 5.43
N ALA A 143 -3.41 17.97 4.35
CA ALA A 143 -3.31 17.08 3.20
C ALA A 143 -2.70 15.73 3.59
N ASN A 144 -1.58 15.75 4.35
CA ASN A 144 -0.96 14.54 4.88
C ASN A 144 -1.86 13.82 5.88
N ALA A 145 -2.61 14.55 6.71
CA ALA A 145 -3.58 13.94 7.63
C ALA A 145 -4.72 13.22 6.89
N LEU A 146 -5.22 13.79 5.80
CA LEU A 146 -6.22 13.13 4.95
C LEU A 146 -5.68 11.82 4.35
N ASP A 147 -4.46 11.82 3.84
CA ASP A 147 -3.81 10.62 3.31
C ASP A 147 -3.62 9.55 4.40
N GLN A 148 -3.15 9.93 5.59
CA GLN A 148 -2.94 9.03 6.73
C GLN A 148 -4.23 8.40 7.26
N VAL A 149 -5.36 9.09 7.18
CA VAL A 149 -6.67 8.52 7.54
C VAL A 149 -7.21 7.65 6.41
N MET A 150 -7.04 8.08 5.16
CA MET A 150 -7.65 7.40 4.02
C MET A 150 -6.99 6.06 3.72
N ARG A 151 -5.66 5.93 3.85
CA ARG A 151 -4.94 4.66 3.62
C ARG A 151 -5.51 3.49 4.44
N PRO A 152 -5.55 3.52 5.78
CA PRO A 152 -6.09 2.42 6.56
C PRO A 152 -7.60 2.23 6.34
N LEU A 153 -8.36 3.32 6.13
CA LEU A 153 -9.80 3.23 5.86
C LEU A 153 -10.09 2.50 4.54
N ALA A 154 -9.46 2.91 3.45
CA ALA A 154 -9.66 2.36 2.13
C ALA A 154 -9.01 0.98 1.97
N PHE A 155 -7.70 0.87 2.24
CA PHE A 155 -6.91 -0.34 1.97
C PHE A 155 -7.08 -1.45 3.02
N ARG A 156 -7.28 -1.11 4.30
CA ARG A 156 -7.31 -2.11 5.39
C ARG A 156 -8.70 -2.42 5.92
N LEU A 157 -9.69 -1.60 5.63
CA LEU A 157 -11.06 -1.78 6.10
C LEU A 157 -12.04 -2.00 4.95
N VAL A 158 -12.28 -0.96 4.14
CA VAL A 158 -13.31 -1.01 3.09
C VAL A 158 -12.94 -2.01 2.01
N GLY A 159 -11.70 -1.93 1.49
CA GLY A 159 -11.21 -2.81 0.43
C GLY A 159 -11.30 -4.30 0.81
N PRO A 160 -10.74 -4.75 1.94
CA PRO A 160 -10.80 -6.16 2.33
C PRO A 160 -12.22 -6.65 2.67
N ALA A 161 -13.09 -5.80 3.23
CA ALA A 161 -14.49 -6.15 3.47
C ALA A 161 -15.24 -6.39 2.15
N VAL A 162 -15.07 -5.47 1.19
CA VAL A 162 -15.67 -5.57 -0.15
C VAL A 162 -15.03 -6.72 -0.94
N GLY A 163 -13.72 -6.89 -0.84
CA GLY A 163 -12.95 -7.94 -1.51
C GLY A 163 -13.34 -9.32 -1.00
N GLY A 164 -13.48 -9.51 0.31
CA GLY A 164 -13.98 -10.76 0.87
C GLY A 164 -15.36 -11.10 0.34
N ALA A 165 -16.27 -10.12 0.28
CA ALA A 165 -17.61 -10.33 -0.26
C ALA A 165 -17.59 -10.72 -1.74
N ILE A 166 -16.81 -10.02 -2.58
CA ILE A 166 -16.67 -10.31 -4.02
C ILE A 166 -16.06 -11.70 -4.22
N VAL A 167 -14.92 -11.96 -3.58
CA VAL A 167 -14.17 -13.21 -3.76
C VAL A 167 -14.98 -14.40 -3.26
N GLY A 168 -15.73 -14.22 -2.16
CA GLY A 168 -16.55 -15.28 -1.60
C GLY A 168 -17.74 -15.69 -2.47
N VAL A 169 -18.23 -14.82 -3.36
CA VAL A 169 -19.39 -15.13 -4.22
C VAL A 169 -19.04 -15.35 -5.68
N ALA A 170 -17.98 -14.71 -6.18
CA ALA A 170 -17.64 -14.68 -7.61
C ALA A 170 -16.17 -15.05 -7.90
N GLY A 171 -15.41 -15.49 -6.89
CA GLY A 171 -14.00 -15.84 -7.02
C GLY A 171 -13.07 -14.62 -7.13
N ALA A 172 -11.77 -14.86 -7.28
CA ALA A 172 -10.77 -13.79 -7.25
C ALA A 172 -10.71 -12.93 -8.54
N GLY A 173 -11.09 -13.50 -9.69
CA GLY A 173 -11.04 -12.83 -10.99
C GLY A 173 -11.75 -11.48 -11.04
N PRO A 174 -13.02 -11.37 -10.60
CA PRO A 174 -13.71 -10.08 -10.52
C PRO A 174 -13.03 -9.08 -9.58
N GLY A 175 -12.41 -9.55 -8.49
CA GLY A 175 -11.63 -8.70 -7.59
C GLY A 175 -10.44 -8.04 -8.31
N PHE A 176 -9.68 -8.81 -9.08
CA PHE A 176 -8.59 -8.28 -9.92
C PHE A 176 -9.10 -7.30 -10.98
N ALA A 177 -10.25 -7.58 -11.60
CA ALA A 177 -10.84 -6.71 -12.62
C ALA A 177 -11.27 -5.36 -12.02
N ILE A 178 -11.92 -5.39 -10.85
CA ILE A 178 -12.36 -4.18 -10.15
C ILE A 178 -11.16 -3.33 -9.79
N ASP A 179 -10.10 -3.93 -9.24
CA ASP A 179 -8.90 -3.18 -8.89
C ASP A 179 -8.21 -2.58 -10.13
N ALA A 180 -8.10 -3.34 -11.22
CA ALA A 180 -7.62 -2.81 -12.50
C ALA A 180 -8.41 -1.55 -12.92
N VAL A 181 -9.74 -1.59 -12.84
CA VAL A 181 -10.59 -0.43 -13.16
C VAL A 181 -10.31 0.75 -12.21
N THR A 182 -9.99 0.52 -10.94
CA THR A 182 -9.65 1.62 -10.01
C THR A 182 -8.37 2.38 -10.44
N PHE A 183 -7.38 1.69 -11.03
CA PHE A 183 -6.22 2.36 -11.63
C PHE A 183 -6.59 3.23 -12.84
N LEU A 184 -7.59 2.83 -13.64
CA LEU A 184 -8.12 3.70 -14.69
C LEU A 184 -8.81 4.93 -14.11
N VAL A 185 -9.56 4.79 -13.02
CA VAL A 185 -10.17 5.92 -12.31
C VAL A 185 -9.09 6.89 -11.80
N SER A 186 -8.02 6.38 -11.19
CA SER A 186 -6.86 7.18 -10.80
C SER A 186 -6.22 7.90 -12.00
N ALA A 187 -5.97 7.17 -13.09
CA ALA A 187 -5.40 7.75 -14.31
C ALA A 187 -6.29 8.84 -14.92
N VAL A 188 -7.61 8.66 -14.95
CA VAL A 188 -8.57 9.68 -15.41
C VAL A 188 -8.55 10.90 -14.51
N ALA A 189 -8.49 10.72 -13.19
CA ALA A 189 -8.40 11.82 -12.24
C ALA A 189 -7.11 12.63 -12.46
N LEU A 190 -5.97 11.95 -12.64
CA LEU A 190 -4.70 12.56 -13.00
C LEU A 190 -4.79 13.29 -14.34
N LEU A 191 -5.43 12.69 -15.35
CA LEU A 191 -5.60 13.32 -16.66
C LEU A 191 -6.46 14.59 -16.60
N ALA A 192 -7.46 14.64 -15.71
CA ALA A 192 -8.34 15.78 -15.50
C ALA A 192 -7.71 16.96 -14.72
N MET A 193 -6.55 16.75 -14.08
CA MET A 193 -5.81 17.82 -13.41
C MET A 193 -5.29 18.87 -14.41
N ARG A 194 -5.28 20.13 -13.99
CA ARG A 194 -4.69 21.23 -14.78
C ARG A 194 -3.17 21.26 -14.62
N HIS A 195 -2.68 20.92 -13.43
CA HIS A 195 -1.27 20.81 -13.12
C HIS A 195 -0.61 19.75 -13.99
N ARG A 196 0.28 20.18 -14.89
CA ARG A 196 1.00 19.27 -15.79
C ARG A 196 2.30 18.73 -15.20
N GLY A 197 2.71 19.24 -14.04
CA GLY A 197 3.99 18.96 -13.39
C GLY A 197 5.12 19.69 -14.11
N GLU A 198 5.83 20.57 -13.41
CA GLU A 198 7.09 21.08 -13.89
C GLU A 198 8.20 20.10 -13.53
N SER A 199 8.97 19.63 -14.51
CA SER A 199 10.27 19.04 -14.19
C SER A 199 11.10 20.13 -13.53
N ARG A 200 11.58 19.93 -12.29
CA ARG A 200 12.63 20.80 -11.75
C ARG A 200 13.79 20.71 -12.74
N ARG A 201 14.02 21.78 -13.51
CA ARG A 201 15.17 21.92 -14.43
C ARG A 201 16.43 21.98 -13.56
N GLY A 202 16.90 20.81 -13.12
CA GLY A 202 17.99 20.69 -12.15
C GLY A 202 18.06 19.34 -11.45
N GLY A 203 17.50 18.28 -12.05
CA GLY A 203 17.59 16.93 -11.49
C GLY A 203 19.05 16.55 -11.25
N ARG A 204 19.42 16.37 -9.98
CA ARG A 204 20.74 15.87 -9.57
C ARG A 204 20.97 14.52 -10.25
N GLY A 205 22.08 14.36 -10.98
CA GLY A 205 22.33 13.14 -11.76
C GLY A 205 22.40 11.88 -10.90
N LEU A 206 22.25 10.69 -11.49
CA LEU A 206 22.33 9.39 -10.78
C LEU A 206 23.56 9.29 -9.86
N ARG A 207 24.71 9.83 -10.29
CA ARG A 207 25.94 9.88 -9.47
C ARG A 207 25.78 10.66 -8.17
N HIS A 208 25.01 11.75 -8.18
CA HIS A 208 24.75 12.57 -7.01
C HIS A 208 23.79 11.87 -6.04
N VAL A 209 22.76 11.19 -6.55
CA VAL A 209 21.83 10.41 -5.71
C VAL A 209 22.52 9.20 -5.09
N VAL A 210 23.38 8.50 -5.84
CA VAL A 210 24.22 7.43 -5.26
C VAL A 210 25.19 7.98 -4.20
N GLY A 211 25.71 9.19 -4.40
CA GLY A 211 26.51 9.91 -3.41
C GLY A 211 25.73 10.20 -2.12
N GLU A 212 24.57 10.83 -2.23
CA GLU A 212 23.68 11.13 -1.09
C GLU A 212 23.23 9.86 -0.37
N LEU A 213 22.98 8.76 -1.10
CA LEU A 213 22.65 7.47 -0.50
C LEU A 213 23.83 6.88 0.26
N ARG A 214 25.04 6.98 -0.28
CA ARG A 214 26.25 6.52 0.41
C ARG A 214 26.45 7.31 1.69
N GLU A 215 26.23 8.63 1.66
CA GLU A 215 26.27 9.49 2.84
C GLU A 215 25.17 9.15 3.85
N GLY A 216 23.93 8.95 3.40
CA GLY A 216 22.82 8.52 4.24
C GLY A 216 23.05 7.15 4.88
N LEU A 217 23.60 6.19 4.13
CA LEU A 217 24.02 4.87 4.63
C LEU A 217 25.20 4.99 5.62
N ALA A 218 26.16 5.87 5.37
CA ALA A 218 27.27 6.11 6.29
C ALA A 218 26.77 6.75 7.59
N PHE A 219 25.85 7.70 7.50
CA PHE A 219 25.19 8.32 8.65
C PHE A 219 24.38 7.29 9.44
N ALA A 220 23.54 6.48 8.77
CA ALA A 220 22.79 5.41 9.41
C ALA A 220 23.74 4.42 10.13
N ARG A 221 24.87 4.06 9.50
CA ARG A 221 25.94 3.25 10.11
C ARG A 221 26.58 3.87 11.35
N SER A 222 26.68 5.20 11.43
CA SER A 222 27.24 5.88 12.61
C SER A 222 26.29 5.89 13.83
N GLN A 223 24.99 5.67 13.63
CA GLN A 223 23.98 5.81 14.68
C GLN A 223 23.48 4.43 15.12
N ARG A 224 24.00 3.93 16.25
CA ARG A 224 23.61 2.62 16.82
C ARG A 224 22.11 2.46 17.07
N TRP A 225 21.43 3.52 17.49
CA TRP A 225 19.99 3.48 17.77
C TRP A 225 19.13 3.27 16.52
N LEU A 226 19.57 3.78 15.35
CA LEU A 226 18.89 3.55 14.05
C LEU A 226 18.96 2.09 13.65
N TRP A 227 20.10 1.43 13.85
CA TRP A 227 20.21 -0.01 13.60
C TRP A 227 19.38 -0.84 14.56
N ALA A 228 19.32 -0.45 15.84
CA ALA A 228 18.48 -1.13 16.81
C ALA A 228 17.00 -1.06 16.42
N THR A 229 16.50 0.10 15.99
CA THR A 229 15.10 0.24 15.55
C THR A 229 14.83 -0.45 14.21
N LEU A 230 15.76 -0.39 13.24
CA LEU A 230 15.64 -1.11 11.98
C LEU A 230 15.63 -2.63 12.18
N LEU A 231 16.53 -3.15 13.02
CA LEU A 231 16.57 -4.57 13.34
C LEU A 231 15.31 -5.00 14.10
N ALA A 232 14.86 -4.21 15.07
CA ALA A 232 13.61 -4.49 15.77
C ALA A 232 12.41 -4.53 14.80
N ALA A 233 12.28 -3.55 13.91
CA ALA A 233 11.23 -3.52 12.90
C ALA A 233 11.33 -4.70 11.93
N ALA A 234 12.54 -5.03 11.45
CA ALA A 234 12.76 -6.17 10.57
C ALA A 234 12.41 -7.49 11.25
N LEU A 235 12.79 -7.68 12.51
CA LEU A 235 12.44 -8.86 13.31
C LEU A 235 10.93 -8.93 13.56
N SER A 236 10.26 -7.82 13.87
CA SER A 236 8.81 -7.82 14.04
C SER A 236 8.07 -8.12 12.73
N LEU A 237 8.55 -7.60 11.59
CA LEU A 237 7.99 -7.93 10.28
C LEU A 237 8.20 -9.41 9.96
N LEU A 238 9.40 -9.95 10.20
CA LEU A 238 9.75 -11.33 9.89
C LEU A 238 9.10 -12.35 10.81
N CYS A 239 9.09 -12.10 12.12
CA CYS A 239 8.63 -13.05 13.13
C CYS A 239 7.12 -12.97 13.38
N PHE A 240 6.48 -11.83 13.05
CA PHE A 240 5.07 -11.64 13.36
C PHE A 240 4.26 -11.26 12.13
N TRP A 241 4.55 -10.13 11.49
CA TRP A 241 3.67 -9.60 10.45
C TRP A 241 3.60 -10.48 9.20
N GLY A 242 4.76 -10.94 8.69
CA GLY A 242 4.85 -11.81 7.52
C GLY A 242 4.15 -13.16 7.71
N PRO A 243 4.46 -13.91 8.78
CA PRO A 243 3.74 -15.14 9.11
C PRO A 243 2.23 -14.93 9.26
N MET A 244 1.80 -13.84 9.90
CA MET A 244 0.38 -13.50 10.01
C MET A 244 -0.26 -13.28 8.64
N GLU A 245 0.34 -12.50 7.75
CA GLU A 245 -0.22 -12.27 6.41
C GLU A 245 -0.34 -13.56 5.59
N VAL A 246 0.64 -14.47 5.72
CA VAL A 246 0.67 -15.72 4.97
C VAL A 246 -0.23 -16.80 5.57
N LEU A 247 -0.21 -16.98 6.89
CA LEU A 247 -0.89 -18.08 7.58
C LEU A 247 -2.35 -17.77 7.90
N LEU A 248 -2.74 -16.49 8.02
CA LEU A 248 -4.13 -16.12 8.31
C LEU A 248 -5.13 -16.68 7.29
N PRO A 249 -4.96 -16.53 5.96
CA PRO A 249 -5.84 -17.16 4.99
C PRO A 249 -5.82 -18.69 5.06
N TYR A 250 -4.68 -19.32 5.38
CA TYR A 250 -4.61 -20.78 5.63
C TYR A 250 -5.46 -21.19 6.83
N LEU A 251 -5.31 -20.50 7.96
CA LEU A 251 -6.04 -20.77 9.19
C LEU A 251 -7.55 -20.65 8.96
N VAL A 252 -7.98 -19.56 8.30
CA VAL A 252 -9.39 -19.35 7.97
C VAL A 252 -9.93 -20.48 7.10
N LYS A 253 -9.21 -20.87 6.05
CA LYS A 253 -9.66 -21.88 5.09
C LYS A 253 -9.62 -23.30 5.66
N ASN A 254 -8.51 -23.69 6.26
CA ASN A 254 -8.19 -25.10 6.54
C ASN A 254 -8.52 -25.53 7.97
N GLU A 255 -8.42 -24.63 8.95
CA GLU A 255 -8.67 -24.96 10.37
C GLU A 255 -10.05 -24.47 10.83
N LEU A 256 -10.48 -23.28 10.37
CA LEU A 256 -11.75 -22.67 10.76
C LEU A 256 -12.91 -22.97 9.79
N GLY A 257 -12.63 -23.59 8.64
CA GLY A 257 -13.63 -23.91 7.61
C GLY A 257 -14.31 -22.69 6.98
N GLY A 258 -13.70 -21.52 7.09
CA GLY A 258 -14.19 -20.25 6.54
C GLY A 258 -13.81 -20.02 5.08
N GLY A 259 -14.63 -19.24 4.37
CA GLY A 259 -14.37 -18.81 2.99
C GLY A 259 -13.64 -17.45 2.89
N ALA A 260 -13.48 -16.96 1.66
CA ALA A 260 -12.87 -15.66 1.39
C ALA A 260 -13.59 -14.49 2.10
N SER A 261 -14.92 -14.57 2.25
CA SER A 261 -15.71 -13.58 3.00
C SER A 261 -15.28 -13.49 4.46
N ALA A 262 -15.06 -14.64 5.11
CA ALA A 262 -14.61 -14.68 6.50
C ALA A 262 -13.19 -14.10 6.62
N TYR A 263 -12.29 -14.46 5.70
CA TYR A 263 -10.94 -13.91 5.65
C TYR A 263 -10.94 -12.38 5.47
N GLY A 264 -11.71 -11.86 4.51
CA GLY A 264 -11.85 -10.42 4.29
C GLY A 264 -12.41 -9.67 5.49
N LEU A 265 -13.37 -10.27 6.22
CA LEU A 265 -13.90 -9.69 7.47
C LEU A 265 -12.84 -9.64 8.58
N VAL A 266 -12.00 -10.68 8.72
CA VAL A 266 -10.91 -10.67 9.70
C VAL A 266 -9.90 -9.56 9.38
N VAL A 267 -9.50 -9.43 8.12
CA VAL A 267 -8.58 -8.35 7.68
C VAL A 267 -9.23 -6.98 7.92
N ALA A 268 -10.50 -6.80 7.56
CA ALA A 268 -11.25 -5.57 7.78
C ALA A 268 -11.38 -5.22 9.27
N GLY A 269 -11.55 -6.22 10.14
CA GLY A 269 -11.52 -6.05 11.60
C GLY A 269 -10.19 -5.48 12.09
N GLY A 270 -9.06 -5.91 11.52
CA GLY A 270 -7.75 -5.31 11.75
C GLY A 270 -7.68 -3.84 11.33
N GLY A 271 -8.26 -3.49 10.19
CA GLY A 271 -8.41 -2.10 9.73
C GLY A 271 -9.24 -1.24 10.68
N LEU A 272 -10.39 -1.74 11.14
CA LEU A 272 -11.22 -1.08 12.17
C LEU A 272 -10.44 -0.85 13.46
N GLY A 273 -9.70 -1.86 13.93
CA GLY A 273 -8.86 -1.75 15.13
C GLY A 273 -7.79 -0.66 14.98
N ALA A 274 -7.14 -0.58 13.82
CA ALA A 274 -6.14 0.45 13.53
C ALA A 274 -6.75 1.87 13.54
N ILE A 275 -7.94 2.04 12.96
CA ILE A 275 -8.64 3.34 12.93
C ILE A 275 -9.14 3.72 14.34
N ALA A 276 -9.73 2.77 15.08
CA ALA A 276 -10.17 3.00 16.45
C ALA A 276 -8.99 3.38 17.36
N GLY A 277 -7.86 2.68 17.21
CA GLY A 277 -6.62 2.97 17.93
C GLY A 277 -6.06 4.35 17.62
N SER A 278 -6.05 4.76 16.35
CA SER A 278 -5.56 6.08 15.95
C SER A 278 -6.43 7.22 16.48
N VAL A 279 -7.76 7.06 16.47
CA VAL A 279 -8.71 8.02 17.06
C VAL A 279 -8.52 8.11 18.57
N LEU A 280 -8.39 6.97 19.26
CA LEU A 280 -8.18 6.91 20.71
C LEU A 280 -6.91 7.65 21.14
N VAL A 281 -5.79 7.40 20.45
CA VAL A 281 -4.51 8.06 20.72
C VAL A 281 -4.58 9.54 20.33
N GLY A 282 -5.20 9.86 19.20
CA GLY A 282 -5.40 11.24 18.75
C GLY A 282 -6.20 12.10 19.73
N GLN A 283 -7.15 11.51 20.46
CA GLN A 283 -7.92 12.18 21.50
C GLN A 283 -7.17 12.33 22.83
N ARG A 284 -6.37 11.31 23.21
CA ARG A 284 -5.68 11.28 24.51
C ARG A 284 -4.30 11.91 24.50
N GLY A 285 -3.76 12.18 23.32
CA GLY A 285 -2.38 12.62 23.16
C GLY A 285 -1.38 11.47 23.31
N LEU A 286 -0.13 11.74 22.93
CA LEU A 286 0.93 10.74 22.98
C LEU A 286 1.39 10.51 24.43
N PRO A 287 1.57 9.24 24.88
CA PRO A 287 2.06 8.96 26.23
C PRO A 287 3.50 9.44 26.39
N GLY A 288 3.91 9.81 27.62
CA GLY A 288 5.26 10.34 27.87
C GLY A 288 6.43 9.41 27.48
N ARG A 289 6.19 8.10 27.40
CA ARG A 289 7.13 7.08 26.89
C ARG A 289 6.61 6.43 25.60
N GLN A 290 6.50 7.23 24.53
CA GLN A 290 5.90 6.86 23.25
C GLN A 290 6.45 5.55 22.67
N VAL A 291 7.78 5.43 22.62
CA VAL A 291 8.46 4.25 22.06
C VAL A 291 8.13 2.98 22.86
N LEU A 292 8.14 3.05 24.19
CA LEU A 292 7.79 1.93 25.05
C LEU A 292 6.32 1.53 24.87
N ALA A 293 5.41 2.52 24.81
CA ALA A 293 4.00 2.26 24.59
C ALA A 293 3.73 1.56 23.25
N ILE A 294 4.43 1.96 22.19
CA ILE A 294 4.35 1.29 20.87
C ILE A 294 4.78 -0.17 20.98
N TYR A 295 5.95 -0.44 21.56
CA TYR A 295 6.45 -1.82 21.68
C TYR A 295 5.59 -2.69 22.62
N LEU A 296 5.03 -2.12 23.69
CA LEU A 296 4.12 -2.87 24.58
C LEU A 296 2.80 -3.20 23.88
N LEU A 297 2.20 -2.26 23.14
CA LEU A 297 0.99 -2.51 22.37
C LEU A 297 1.23 -3.55 21.27
N TRP A 298 2.38 -3.48 20.59
CA TRP A 298 2.80 -4.48 19.62
C TRP A 298 2.98 -5.85 20.28
N ALA A 299 3.77 -5.95 21.35
CA ALA A 299 4.00 -7.21 22.05
C ALA A 299 2.71 -7.82 22.61
N PHE A 300 1.81 -6.99 23.15
CA PHE A 300 0.50 -7.43 23.64
C PHE A 300 -0.38 -7.96 22.50
N GLY A 301 -0.51 -7.20 21.40
CA GLY A 301 -1.27 -7.64 20.23
C GLY A 301 -0.71 -8.92 19.62
N SER A 302 0.63 -9.03 19.56
CA SER A 302 1.30 -10.22 19.06
C SER A 302 1.16 -11.43 19.95
N GLY A 303 1.22 -11.25 21.27
CA GLY A 303 1.01 -12.32 22.24
C GLY A 303 -0.42 -12.84 22.25
N LEU A 304 -1.42 -11.95 22.10
CA LEU A 304 -2.83 -12.33 22.05
C LEU A 304 -3.15 -13.21 20.83
N MET A 305 -2.52 -12.95 19.68
CA MET A 305 -2.74 -13.74 18.46
C MET A 305 -1.96 -15.06 18.43
N ALA A 306 -1.03 -15.27 19.36
CA ALA A 306 -0.29 -16.53 19.51
C ALA A 306 -1.00 -17.55 20.43
N LEU A 307 -2.06 -17.13 21.13
CA LEU A 307 -2.90 -17.95 22.01
C LEU A 307 -4.12 -18.47 21.25
#